data_AF-S0AMW1-F1
#
_entry.id   AF-S0AMW1-F1
#
_cell.length_a   1.000
_cell.length_b   1.000
_cell.length_c   1.000
_cell.angle_alpha   90.00
_cell.angle_beta   90.00
_cell.angle_gamma   90.00
#
_symmetry.space_group_name_H-M   'P 1'
#
loop_
_entity.id
_entity.type
_entity.pdbx_description
1 polymer ?
#
loop_
_entity_poly.entity_id
_entity_poly.type
_entity_poly.pdbx_seq_one_letter_code
_entity_poly.pdbx_strand_id
1 'polypeptide(L)'
;MLIAKNRNNLYVIFQFPGVQKEKTLAGLSRYIKKSPKWYYFLIPIIAIFLIDGIILRNLDALSFMSILPFIFFLLLDALTIKLTNKKFNNNRIMYLDFISLTLVTLFFWIGVLLYPVIRMPLYYILALAIAFPAFLRFLVLYIYYPSNIYLAATLSMNYTFSYIIIALIFYDISKIAIKFIIPLIAATVIYVLFSYIFLVFTTIGFTRKYKSRPSELIDFFLNRDNDGAIGEKFFTHVYNKKRQIPVITTNIRKENRDLVTLVFPYVHPGPFGNLCTSNLPVKISSEMGRDNIMVFHTATTNSNNCSGKNDIKNIAESVKDSIKKMKYSDTVSDFVKFNVDGYDVSLQKFGNSGISAVIPFKKQFDDISIDAGLKVVAALKKNGAENFALLDAQNSFTRDAKELDNCDMIINPLIEKFKATGSTYPAIIGYARNYEKIDGLASMGVQVLAIKINDYYNVIVLTDSNNIGREVIKMARSGVDKRVKNMDIYTTDNHVVNVSELDINPLGMHCEPQVVADLINRTVLQAIEDASPATAGTYTENITVTMGEENAFHNLMEIVIASLRKAKYSIAFILLISILVSSFSFRYMVLHL
;
A
#
# COMPACT_ATOMS: atom_id res chain seq x y z
N MET A 1 4.75 19.14 -18.07
CA MET A 1 6.18 18.89 -17.80
C MET A 1 6.50 19.33 -16.37
N LEU A 2 6.34 18.44 -15.40
CA LEU A 2 6.77 18.65 -14.01
C LEU A 2 7.55 17.40 -13.64
N ILE A 3 8.87 17.57 -13.61
CA ILE A 3 9.85 16.53 -13.36
C ILE A 3 9.66 16.00 -11.94
N ALA A 4 9.43 14.69 -11.84
CA ALA A 4 9.46 13.96 -10.59
C ALA A 4 10.89 13.99 -10.03
N LYS A 5 11.08 14.74 -8.95
CA LYS A 5 12.15 14.51 -7.99
C LYS A 5 11.72 15.06 -6.63
N ASN A 6 11.14 14.20 -5.80
CA ASN A 6 11.37 14.30 -4.35
C ASN A 6 10.91 13.02 -3.63
N ARG A 7 11.91 12.24 -3.21
CA ARG A 7 11.81 11.21 -2.18
C ARG A 7 11.54 11.89 -0.83
N ASN A 8 10.82 11.19 0.05
CA ASN A 8 10.46 11.55 1.42
C ASN A 8 9.53 12.76 1.53
N ASN A 9 8.21 12.55 1.70
CA ASN A 9 7.29 13.47 2.41
C ASN A 9 5.84 12.97 2.35
N LEU A 10 5.47 12.04 3.22
CA LEU A 10 4.07 11.76 3.57
C LEU A 10 3.82 12.12 5.04
N TYR A 11 2.66 12.70 5.34
CA TYR A 11 2.16 13.12 6.65
C TYR A 11 0.76 12.53 6.87
N VAL A 12 0.33 12.36 8.11
CA VAL A 12 -1.08 12.07 8.43
C VAL A 12 -1.56 13.14 9.41
N ILE A 13 -2.39 14.07 8.95
CA ILE A 13 -3.17 14.98 9.79
C ILE A 13 -4.61 14.95 9.26
N PHE A 14 -5.53 14.33 10.00
CA PHE A 14 -6.92 14.22 9.57
C PHE A 14 -7.67 15.53 9.79
N GLN A 15 -8.21 16.12 8.72
CA GLN A 15 -9.17 17.23 8.77
C GLN A 15 -10.46 16.78 8.05
N PHE A 16 -11.60 16.74 8.76
CA PHE A 16 -12.83 16.09 8.30
C PHE A 16 -13.89 17.08 7.80
N PRO A 17 -14.41 16.90 6.56
CA PRO A 17 -15.78 17.22 6.21
C PRO A 17 -16.58 15.97 5.79
N GLY A 18 -17.90 16.16 5.62
CA GLY A 18 -18.96 15.14 5.56
C GLY A 18 -18.76 13.92 4.66
N VAL A 19 -19.42 12.85 5.10
CA VAL A 19 -19.39 11.46 4.62
C VAL A 19 -19.91 11.34 3.19
N GLN A 20 -19.08 10.84 2.27
CA GLN A 20 -19.52 10.24 0.99
C GLN A 20 -18.89 8.85 0.86
N LYS A 21 -19.67 7.93 0.29
CA LYS A 21 -19.60 6.47 0.46
C LYS A 21 -18.49 5.73 -0.29
N GLU A 22 -17.71 6.39 -1.14
CA GLU A 22 -16.68 5.72 -1.95
C GLU A 22 -15.45 6.63 -2.05
N LYS A 23 -14.56 6.58 -1.06
CA LYS A 23 -13.23 7.16 -1.18
C LYS A 23 -12.20 6.05 -1.14
N THR A 24 -11.58 5.80 -2.29
CA THR A 24 -10.33 5.03 -2.41
C THR A 24 -9.25 5.65 -1.52
N LEU A 25 -8.23 4.85 -1.18
CA LEU A 25 -7.06 5.28 -0.41
C LEU A 25 -6.40 6.54 -1.02
N ALA A 26 -6.53 6.73 -2.35
CA ALA A 26 -6.11 7.92 -3.09
C ALA A 26 -6.82 9.21 -2.64
N GLY A 27 -8.07 9.13 -2.18
CA GLY A 27 -8.81 10.25 -1.61
C GLY A 27 -8.26 10.71 -0.25
N LEU A 28 -7.58 9.83 0.50
CA LEU A 28 -6.95 10.16 1.78
C LEU A 28 -5.65 10.96 1.59
N SER A 29 -4.97 10.82 0.44
CA SER A 29 -3.74 11.57 0.14
C SER A 29 -3.93 13.10 0.14
N ARG A 30 -5.15 13.58 -0.15
CA ARG A 30 -5.48 15.01 -0.17
C ARG A 30 -5.43 15.66 1.22
N TYR A 31 -5.48 14.85 2.28
CA TYR A 31 -5.40 15.30 3.67
C TYR A 31 -3.97 15.29 4.21
N ILE A 32 -2.99 14.95 3.37
CA ILE A 32 -1.57 14.87 3.71
C ILE A 32 -0.91 16.24 3.43
N LYS A 33 -0.83 17.12 4.44
CA LYS A 33 -0.21 18.47 4.34
C LYS A 33 1.29 18.46 4.65
N LYS A 34 2.07 19.30 3.97
CA LYS A 34 3.51 19.51 4.24
C LYS A 34 3.72 20.35 5.51
N SER A 35 4.68 20.00 6.36
CA SER A 35 5.10 20.87 7.47
C SER A 35 5.61 22.21 6.94
N PRO A 36 5.26 23.34 7.59
CA PRO A 36 5.83 24.63 7.24
C PRO A 36 7.34 24.62 7.44
N LYS A 37 8.05 25.46 6.69
CA LYS A 37 9.50 25.66 6.86
C LYS A 37 9.76 26.41 8.18
N TRP A 38 10.89 26.11 8.82
CA TRP A 38 11.24 26.62 10.16
C TRP A 38 11.18 28.15 10.29
N TYR A 39 11.50 28.90 9.23
CA TYR A 39 11.54 30.36 9.28
C TYR A 39 10.16 31.01 9.49
N TYR A 40 9.05 30.30 9.22
CA TYR A 40 7.71 30.82 9.49
C TYR A 40 7.42 30.95 10.99
N PHE A 41 8.19 30.28 11.85
CA PHE A 41 7.98 30.27 13.30
C PHE A 41 8.77 31.35 14.04
N LEU A 42 9.74 32.01 13.39
CA LEU A 42 10.61 33.01 14.03
C LEU A 42 9.82 34.19 14.61
N ILE A 43 8.92 34.79 13.82
CA ILE A 43 8.10 35.93 14.27
C ILE A 43 7.18 35.53 15.44
N PRO A 44 6.41 34.42 15.37
CA PRO A 44 5.64 33.93 16.50
C PRO A 44 6.47 33.67 17.78
N ILE A 45 7.66 33.08 17.66
CA ILE A 45 8.56 32.82 18.80
C ILE A 45 8.99 34.13 19.46
N ILE A 46 9.38 35.13 18.66
CA ILE A 46 9.73 36.46 19.18
C ILE A 46 8.54 37.09 19.90
N ALA A 47 7.34 37.01 19.32
CA ALA A 47 6.13 37.54 19.95
C ALA A 47 5.82 36.85 21.29
N ILE A 48 5.98 35.52 21.38
CA ILE A 48 5.85 34.75 22.63
C ILE A 48 6.82 35.29 23.69
N PHE A 49 8.10 35.43 23.36
CA PHE A 49 9.10 35.91 24.32
C PHE A 49 8.89 37.38 24.72
N LEU A 50 8.38 38.23 23.82
CA LEU A 50 8.00 39.60 24.17
C LEU A 50 6.86 39.63 25.20
N ILE A 51 5.83 38.79 25.01
CA ILE A 51 4.70 38.70 25.96
C ILE A 51 5.18 38.12 27.30
N ASP A 52 5.98 37.05 27.29
CA ASP A 52 6.58 36.49 28.50
C ASP A 52 7.42 37.55 29.24
N GLY A 53 8.17 38.39 28.51
CA GLY A 53 8.93 39.49 29.08
C GLY A 53 8.06 40.53 29.77
N ILE A 54 6.91 40.88 29.17
CA ILE A 54 5.93 41.80 29.76
C ILE A 54 5.32 41.21 31.04
N ILE A 55 5.01 39.90 31.03
CA ILE A 55 4.42 39.21 32.18
C ILE A 55 5.42 39.10 33.33
N LEU A 56 6.66 38.69 33.04
CA LEU A 56 7.70 38.44 34.05
C LEU A 56 8.32 39.73 34.58
N ARG A 57 8.31 40.83 33.80
CA ARG A 57 8.91 42.14 34.14
C ARG A 57 10.38 42.06 34.58
N ASN A 58 11.08 41.00 34.21
CA ASN A 58 12.45 40.72 34.62
C ASN A 58 13.17 39.96 33.50
N LEU A 59 14.28 40.52 33.02
CA LEU A 59 15.06 39.98 31.89
C LEU A 59 15.79 38.67 32.25
N ASP A 60 16.26 38.54 33.49
CA ASP A 60 16.89 37.32 33.97
C ASP A 60 15.85 36.19 34.06
N ALA A 61 14.67 36.50 34.59
CA ALA A 61 13.55 35.55 34.63
C ALA A 61 13.13 35.10 33.23
N LEU A 62 12.99 36.03 32.26
CA LEU A 62 12.70 35.71 30.87
C LEU A 62 13.78 34.79 30.25
N SER A 63 15.05 35.09 30.53
CA SER A 63 16.18 34.34 29.99
C SER A 63 16.20 32.90 30.54
N PHE A 64 16.08 32.73 31.86
CA PHE A 64 16.16 31.43 32.52
C PHE A 64 14.87 30.61 32.43
N MET A 65 13.70 31.24 32.33
CA MET A 65 12.40 30.55 32.29
C MET A 65 11.86 30.30 30.89
N SER A 66 12.28 31.03 29.85
CA SER A 66 11.74 30.83 28.49
C SER A 66 12.84 30.61 27.45
N ILE A 67 13.80 31.55 27.33
CA ILE A 67 14.73 31.57 26.19
C ILE A 67 15.77 30.45 26.27
N LEU A 68 16.53 30.36 27.36
CA LEU A 68 17.60 29.36 27.50
C LEU A 68 17.08 27.92 27.48
N PRO A 69 15.99 27.56 28.21
CA PRO A 69 15.42 26.21 28.12
C PRO A 69 14.97 25.86 26.71
N PHE A 70 14.39 26.81 25.96
CA PHE A 70 13.94 26.55 24.58
C PHE A 70 15.13 26.34 23.62
N ILE A 71 16.19 27.15 23.73
CA ILE A 71 17.40 26.96 22.92
C ILE A 71 18.02 25.59 23.21
N PHE A 72 18.16 25.22 24.48
CA PHE A 72 18.73 23.93 24.87
C PHE A 72 17.86 22.76 24.39
N PHE A 73 16.54 22.93 24.43
CA PHE A 73 15.58 21.96 23.92
C PHE A 73 15.75 21.70 22.42
N LEU A 74 15.90 22.76 21.60
CA LEU A 74 16.20 22.62 20.17
C LEU A 74 17.52 21.85 19.92
N LEU A 75 18.54 22.10 20.74
CA LEU A 75 19.82 21.40 20.65
C LEU A 75 19.69 19.91 21.03
N LEU A 76 18.95 19.58 22.08
CA LEU A 76 18.69 18.19 22.48
C LEU A 76 17.95 17.41 21.40
N ASP A 77 16.91 17.99 20.81
CA ASP A 77 16.14 17.33 19.75
C ASP A 77 16.97 17.15 18.47
N ALA A 78 17.77 18.15 18.10
CA ALA A 78 18.70 18.05 16.98
C ALA A 78 19.78 16.98 17.19
N LEU A 79 20.37 16.92 18.40
CA LEU A 79 21.35 15.91 18.77
C LEU A 79 20.73 14.51 18.72
N THR A 80 19.53 14.36 19.26
CA THR A 80 18.89 13.05 19.35
C THR A 80 18.55 12.49 17.96
N ILE A 81 18.03 13.31 17.05
CA ILE A 81 17.75 12.88 15.67
C ILE A 81 19.02 12.40 14.98
N LYS A 82 20.14 13.10 15.22
CA LYS A 82 21.44 12.70 14.66
C LYS A 82 21.91 11.35 15.22
N LEU A 83 21.67 11.08 16.51
CA LEU A 83 22.08 9.84 17.18
C LEU A 83 21.18 8.63 16.84
N THR A 84 19.88 8.83 16.64
CA THR A 84 18.94 7.72 16.38
C THR A 84 18.94 7.23 14.94
N ASN A 85 19.65 7.93 14.03
CA ASN A 85 19.82 7.61 12.60
C ASN A 85 18.48 7.33 11.87
N LYS A 86 17.35 7.76 12.43
CA LYS A 86 16.01 7.67 11.84
C LYS A 86 15.79 8.87 10.93
N LYS A 87 15.09 8.65 9.80
CA LYS A 87 14.71 9.72 8.84
C LYS A 87 13.62 10.63 9.43
N PHE A 88 13.96 11.43 10.44
CA PHE A 88 13.08 12.48 10.95
C PHE A 88 13.41 13.79 10.23
N ASN A 89 12.48 14.32 9.43
CA ASN A 89 12.71 15.55 8.68
C ASN A 89 12.91 16.73 9.65
N ASN A 90 14.01 17.48 9.52
CA ASN A 90 14.34 18.62 10.39
C ASN A 90 13.21 19.67 10.48
N ASN A 91 12.42 19.87 9.42
CA ASN A 91 11.27 20.80 9.49
C ASN A 91 10.16 20.29 10.42
N ARG A 92 10.04 18.97 10.63
CA ARG A 92 9.03 18.36 11.49
C ARG A 92 9.39 18.52 12.96
N ILE A 93 10.68 18.41 13.30
CA ILE A 93 11.09 18.49 14.72
C ILE A 93 10.99 19.93 15.17
N MET A 94 11.47 20.85 14.34
CA MET A 94 11.35 22.29 14.57
C MET A 94 9.88 22.73 14.70
N TYR A 95 8.97 22.12 13.92
CA TYR A 95 7.54 22.37 14.08
C TYR A 95 6.99 21.79 15.39
N LEU A 96 7.38 20.56 15.76
CA LEU A 96 6.98 19.95 17.03
C LEU A 96 7.49 20.77 18.23
N ASP A 97 8.70 21.32 18.13
CA ASP A 97 9.34 22.13 19.17
C ASP A 97 8.64 23.48 19.30
N PHE A 98 8.30 24.12 18.18
CA PHE A 98 7.48 25.33 18.16
C PHE A 98 6.10 25.12 18.78
N ILE A 99 5.41 24.01 18.44
CA ILE A 99 4.13 23.66 19.05
C ILE A 99 4.32 23.40 20.55
N SER A 100 5.41 22.75 20.96
CA SER A 100 5.71 22.50 22.37
C SER A 100 5.88 23.81 23.15
N LEU A 101 6.66 24.77 22.63
CA LEU A 101 6.77 26.12 23.20
C LEU A 101 5.41 26.80 23.31
N THR A 102 4.63 26.78 22.22
CA THR A 102 3.30 27.41 22.19
C THR A 102 2.39 26.81 23.27
N LEU A 103 2.42 25.48 23.46
CA LEU A 103 1.64 24.81 24.50
C LEU A 103 2.08 25.20 25.91
N VAL A 104 3.40 25.24 26.20
CA VAL A 104 3.91 25.70 27.50
C VAL A 104 3.44 27.11 27.77
N THR A 105 3.69 28.03 26.82
CA THR A 105 3.38 29.44 26.97
C THR A 105 1.88 29.68 27.15
N LEU A 106 1.01 29.05 26.36
CA LEU A 106 -0.44 29.19 26.53
C LEU A 106 -0.91 28.65 27.88
N PHE A 107 -0.40 27.49 28.31
CA PHE A 107 -0.76 26.90 29.60
C PHE A 107 -0.27 27.77 30.77
N PHE A 108 0.93 28.35 30.64
CA PHE A 108 1.49 29.31 31.59
C PHE A 108 0.64 30.58 31.67
N TRP A 109 0.28 31.20 30.54
CA TRP A 109 -0.56 32.40 30.51
C TRP A 109 -1.94 32.14 31.10
N ILE A 110 -2.58 31.01 30.78
CA ILE A 110 -3.86 30.60 31.37
C ILE A 110 -3.70 30.47 32.89
N GLY A 111 -2.63 29.81 33.36
CA GLY A 111 -2.38 29.66 34.78
C GLY A 111 -2.13 30.99 35.50
N VAL A 112 -1.39 31.93 34.88
CA VAL A 112 -1.19 33.29 35.39
C VAL A 112 -2.51 34.05 35.49
N LEU A 113 -3.36 33.97 34.47
CA LEU A 113 -4.69 34.59 34.47
C LEU A 113 -5.60 34.02 35.57
N LEU A 114 -5.50 32.71 35.83
CA LEU A 114 -6.28 32.02 36.86
C LEU A 114 -5.64 32.09 38.26
N TYR A 115 -4.43 32.65 38.39
CA TYR A 115 -3.70 32.77 39.66
C TYR A 115 -4.53 33.37 40.80
N PRO A 116 -5.33 34.45 40.60
CA PRO A 116 -6.15 35.03 41.67
C PRO A 116 -7.19 34.06 42.26
N VAL A 117 -7.63 33.09 41.46
CA VAL A 117 -8.64 32.09 41.84
C VAL A 117 -7.97 30.84 42.42
N ILE A 118 -6.94 30.33 41.75
CA ILE A 118 -6.29 29.06 42.10
C ILE A 118 -5.36 29.20 43.31
N ARG A 119 -4.78 30.40 43.54
CA ARG A 119 -3.83 30.71 44.63
C ARG A 119 -2.64 29.74 44.72
N MET A 120 -2.30 29.06 43.63
CA MET A 120 -1.11 28.22 43.55
C MET A 120 0.12 29.07 43.25
N PRO A 121 1.28 28.79 43.87
CA PRO A 121 2.52 29.48 43.55
C PRO A 121 2.87 29.44 42.06
N LEU A 122 3.43 30.53 41.54
CA LEU A 122 3.70 30.69 40.10
C LEU A 122 4.65 29.62 39.54
N TYR A 123 5.61 29.15 40.35
CA TYR A 123 6.53 28.08 39.96
C TYR A 123 5.82 26.71 39.80
N TYR A 124 4.64 26.51 40.39
CA TYR A 124 3.82 25.30 40.15
C TYR A 124 3.09 25.38 38.82
N ILE A 125 2.52 26.55 38.53
CA ILE A 125 1.89 26.83 37.24
C ILE A 125 2.91 26.63 36.13
N LEU A 126 4.13 27.15 36.32
CA LEU A 126 5.24 26.96 35.38
C LEU A 126 5.60 25.49 35.21
N ALA A 127 5.77 24.73 36.30
CA ALA A 127 6.12 23.31 36.22
C ALA A 127 5.04 22.47 35.50
N LEU A 128 3.75 22.72 35.78
CA LEU A 128 2.64 22.06 35.08
C LEU A 128 2.61 22.44 33.59
N ALA A 129 2.88 23.70 33.26
CA ALA A 129 2.96 24.17 31.89
C ALA A 129 4.10 23.47 31.11
N ILE A 130 5.29 23.35 31.71
CA ILE A 130 6.46 22.69 31.10
C ILE A 130 6.20 21.20 30.88
N ALA A 131 5.53 20.54 31.82
CA ALA A 131 5.23 19.11 31.73
C ALA A 131 4.17 18.78 30.66
N PHE A 132 3.24 19.71 30.40
CA PHE A 132 2.08 19.49 29.53
C PHE A 132 2.41 19.04 28.08
N PRO A 133 3.38 19.66 27.36
CA PRO A 133 3.79 19.22 26.03
C PRO A 133 4.21 17.76 25.93
N ALA A 134 4.69 17.14 27.01
CA ALA A 134 5.14 15.74 26.99
C ALA A 134 4.01 14.79 26.54
N PHE A 135 2.75 15.13 26.84
CA PHE A 135 1.58 14.38 26.35
C PHE A 135 1.54 14.38 24.81
N LEU A 136 1.50 15.56 24.17
CA LEU A 136 1.42 15.65 22.70
C LEU A 136 2.68 15.10 22.03
N ARG A 137 3.86 15.40 22.60
CA ARG A 137 5.14 14.93 22.06
C ARG A 137 5.20 13.40 22.04
N PHE A 138 4.73 12.73 23.10
CA PHE A 138 4.69 11.27 23.12
C PHE A 138 3.80 10.71 22.00
N LEU A 139 2.60 11.26 21.78
CA LEU A 139 1.71 10.84 20.70
C LEU A 139 2.39 10.93 19.32
N VAL A 140 3.09 12.04 19.06
CA VAL A 140 3.76 12.26 17.78
C VAL A 140 4.97 11.33 17.65
N LEU A 141 5.84 11.30 18.65
CA LEU A 141 7.10 10.53 18.61
C LEU A 141 6.86 9.02 18.57
N TYR A 142 5.78 8.52 19.20
CA TYR A 142 5.40 7.11 19.14
C TYR A 142 5.15 6.61 17.72
N ILE A 143 4.69 7.48 16.81
CA ILE A 143 4.49 7.13 15.39
C ILE A 143 5.84 6.93 14.67
N TYR A 144 6.87 7.67 15.06
CA TYR A 144 8.20 7.60 14.41
C TYR A 144 9.12 6.55 15.03
N TYR A 145 8.89 6.23 16.31
CA TYR A 145 9.66 5.26 17.09
C TYR A 145 8.77 4.11 17.63
N PRO A 146 7.96 3.44 16.79
CA PRO A 146 7.02 2.41 17.28
C PRO A 146 7.72 1.19 17.89
N SER A 147 8.93 0.88 17.42
CA SER A 147 9.75 -0.23 17.90
C SER A 147 10.42 0.02 19.24
N ASN A 148 10.56 1.29 19.67
CA ASN A 148 11.20 1.64 20.93
C ASN A 148 10.37 2.69 21.69
N ILE A 149 9.40 2.19 22.46
CA ILE A 149 8.51 3.01 23.29
C ILE A 149 9.28 3.81 24.35
N TYR A 150 10.36 3.25 24.91
CA TYR A 150 11.17 3.92 25.92
C TYR A 150 11.91 5.12 25.35
N LEU A 151 12.41 5.00 24.11
CA LEU A 151 12.98 6.12 23.37
C LEU A 151 11.92 7.18 23.12
N ALA A 152 10.75 6.83 22.58
CA ALA A 152 9.66 7.78 22.37
C ALA A 152 9.24 8.52 23.66
N ALA A 153 9.17 7.79 24.78
CA ALA A 153 8.89 8.35 26.10
C ALA A 153 9.98 9.34 26.52
N THR A 154 11.26 8.96 26.45
CA THR A 154 12.38 9.81 26.84
C THR A 154 12.42 11.09 26.01
N LEU A 155 12.28 10.99 24.69
CA LEU A 155 12.31 12.16 23.80
C LEU A 155 11.13 13.09 23.98
N SER A 156 9.98 12.56 24.41
CA SER A 156 8.83 13.39 24.76
C SER A 156 9.12 14.32 25.94
N MET A 157 10.08 13.95 26.80
CA MET A 157 10.49 14.69 28.00
C MET A 157 11.65 15.67 27.75
N ASN A 158 12.17 15.79 26.53
CA ASN A 158 13.34 16.66 26.24
C ASN A 158 13.15 18.11 26.66
N TYR A 159 11.93 18.64 26.59
CA TYR A 159 11.67 20.00 27.06
C TYR A 159 11.79 20.09 28.59
N THR A 160 11.22 19.12 29.32
CA THR A 160 11.41 18.97 30.78
C THR A 160 12.89 18.85 31.15
N PHE A 161 13.67 18.02 30.44
CA PHE A 161 15.11 17.88 30.69
C PHE A 161 15.85 19.20 30.48
N SER A 162 15.47 19.98 29.47
CA SER A 162 16.06 21.29 29.22
C SER A 162 15.85 22.25 30.39
N TYR A 163 14.65 22.28 30.95
CA TYR A 163 14.37 23.08 32.15
C TYR A 163 15.13 22.59 33.38
N ILE A 164 15.23 21.28 33.58
CA ILE A 164 15.99 20.72 34.72
C ILE A 164 17.47 21.10 34.58
N ILE A 165 18.07 20.92 33.40
CA ILE A 165 19.48 21.23 33.16
C ILE A 165 19.77 22.72 33.39
N ILE A 166 18.95 23.62 32.85
CA ILE A 166 19.09 25.06 33.10
C ILE A 166 18.90 25.37 34.59
N ALA A 167 17.92 24.77 35.25
CA ALA A 167 17.70 24.99 36.68
C ALA A 167 18.89 24.53 37.54
N LEU A 168 19.52 23.40 37.21
CA LEU A 168 20.70 22.87 37.91
C LEU A 168 21.94 23.74 37.73
N ILE A 169 22.07 24.46 36.61
CA ILE A 169 23.20 25.36 36.34
C ILE A 169 23.09 26.65 37.16
N PHE A 170 21.88 27.20 37.29
CA PHE A 170 21.68 28.55 37.82
C PHE A 170 21.11 28.61 39.25
N TYR A 171 20.60 27.51 39.80
CA TYR A 171 19.97 27.48 41.12
C TYR A 171 20.53 26.37 42.02
N ASP A 172 20.50 26.63 43.32
CA ASP A 172 20.87 25.68 44.36
C ASP A 172 19.87 24.51 44.41
N ILE A 173 20.35 23.32 44.05
CA ILE A 173 19.59 22.07 43.95
C ILE A 173 18.82 21.80 45.23
N SER A 174 19.43 22.02 46.40
CA SER A 174 18.79 21.74 47.69
C SER A 174 17.50 22.52 47.91
N LYS A 175 17.39 23.72 47.30
CA LYS A 175 16.24 24.62 47.43
C LYS A 175 15.16 24.39 46.40
N ILE A 176 15.53 23.93 45.20
CA ILE A 176 14.61 23.77 44.06
C ILE A 176 14.17 22.31 43.83
N ALA A 177 14.89 21.33 44.35
CA ALA A 177 14.63 19.92 44.07
C ALA A 177 13.23 19.49 44.50
N ILE A 178 12.88 19.71 45.78
CA ILE A 178 11.59 19.32 46.35
C ILE A 178 10.45 20.21 45.82
N LYS A 179 10.72 21.51 45.66
CA LYS A 179 9.68 22.50 45.31
C LYS A 179 9.35 22.55 43.82
N PHE A 180 10.25 22.10 42.95
CA PHE A 180 10.10 22.26 41.49
C PHE A 180 10.52 21.01 40.70
N ILE A 181 11.74 20.49 40.87
CA ILE A 181 12.25 19.41 40.01
C ILE A 181 11.46 18.10 40.19
N ILE A 182 11.30 17.62 41.42
CA ILE A 182 10.58 16.36 41.71
C ILE A 182 9.13 16.44 41.20
N PRO A 183 8.36 17.50 41.54
CA PRO A 183 7.01 17.66 41.02
C PRO A 183 6.94 17.81 39.49
N LEU A 184 7.91 18.48 38.86
CA LEU A 184 7.99 18.62 37.39
C LEU A 184 8.21 17.25 36.72
N ILE A 185 9.11 16.43 37.24
CA ILE A 185 9.35 15.06 36.75
C ILE A 185 8.08 14.23 36.93
N ALA A 186 7.46 14.27 38.11
CA ALA A 186 6.23 13.54 38.39
C ALA A 186 5.09 13.93 37.43
N ALA A 187 4.85 15.22 37.25
CA ALA A 187 3.88 15.75 36.29
C ALA A 187 4.17 15.28 34.85
N THR A 188 5.43 15.34 34.44
CA THR A 188 5.86 14.90 33.11
C THR A 188 5.60 13.40 32.90
N VAL A 189 5.95 12.58 33.88
CA VAL A 189 5.69 11.13 33.85
C VAL A 189 4.19 10.84 33.79
N ILE A 190 3.37 11.58 34.54
CA ILE A 190 1.91 11.49 34.48
C ILE A 190 1.41 11.81 33.07
N TYR A 191 1.84 12.91 32.45
CA TYR A 191 1.42 13.25 31.09
C TYR A 191 1.81 12.19 30.05
N VAL A 192 3.03 11.63 30.15
CA VAL A 192 3.46 10.53 29.26
C VAL A 192 2.61 9.27 29.50
N LEU A 193 2.34 8.91 30.76
CA LEU A 193 1.50 7.76 31.11
C LEU A 193 0.07 7.91 30.57
N PHE A 194 -0.55 9.07 30.77
CA PHE A 194 -1.90 9.34 30.26
C PHE A 194 -1.91 9.37 28.72
N SER A 195 -0.85 9.85 28.09
CA SER A 195 -0.70 9.79 26.64
C SER A 195 -0.58 8.34 26.14
N TYR A 196 0.13 7.47 26.86
CA TYR A 196 0.19 6.05 26.56
C TYR A 196 -1.16 5.35 26.73
N ILE A 197 -1.87 5.62 27.83
CA ILE A 197 -3.23 5.10 28.07
C ILE A 197 -4.17 5.54 26.93
N PHE A 198 -4.10 6.81 26.51
CA PHE A 198 -4.85 7.32 25.37
C PHE A 198 -4.59 6.53 24.09
N LEU A 199 -3.32 6.29 23.76
CA LEU A 199 -2.93 5.51 22.57
C LEU A 199 -3.50 4.09 22.65
N VAL A 200 -3.25 3.37 23.75
CA VAL A 200 -3.74 1.99 23.91
C VAL A 200 -5.27 1.94 23.80
N PHE A 201 -5.97 2.84 24.50
CA PHE A 201 -7.43 2.89 24.49
C PHE A 201 -8.00 3.12 23.08
N THR A 202 -7.39 4.03 22.32
CA THR A 202 -7.87 4.40 20.98
C THR A 202 -7.53 3.35 19.92
N THR A 203 -6.41 2.62 20.09
CA THR A 203 -5.95 1.63 19.10
C THR A 203 -6.27 0.17 19.46
N ILE A 204 -6.80 -0.12 20.65
CA ILE A 204 -7.01 -1.51 21.13
C ILE A 204 -7.85 -2.36 20.16
N GLY A 205 -8.88 -1.78 19.53
CA GLY A 205 -9.72 -2.48 18.56
C GLY A 205 -8.93 -2.92 17.33
N PHE A 206 -8.09 -2.02 16.81
CA PHE A 206 -7.20 -2.28 15.70
C PHE A 206 -6.17 -3.38 16.05
N THR A 207 -5.48 -3.20 17.18
CA THR A 207 -4.43 -4.14 17.61
C THR A 207 -4.98 -5.53 17.91
N ARG A 208 -6.18 -5.65 18.48
CA ARG A 208 -6.81 -6.95 18.76
C ARG A 208 -7.16 -7.71 17.48
N LYS A 209 -7.71 -7.01 16.47
CA LYS A 209 -8.15 -7.62 15.20
C LYS A 209 -6.98 -7.96 14.28
N TYR A 210 -6.03 -7.05 14.10
CA TYR A 210 -4.94 -7.21 13.12
C TYR A 210 -3.60 -7.66 13.70
N LYS A 211 -3.52 -7.86 15.03
CA LYS A 211 -2.31 -8.26 15.77
C LYS A 211 -1.06 -7.41 15.45
N SER A 212 -1.31 -6.18 15.02
CA SER A 212 -0.31 -5.20 14.55
C SER A 212 -0.71 -3.83 15.07
N ARG A 213 0.25 -2.98 15.40
CA ARG A 213 -0.04 -1.62 15.89
C ARG A 213 -0.18 -0.65 14.71
N PRO A 214 -1.08 0.34 14.76
CA PRO A 214 -1.17 1.34 13.70
C PRO A 214 0.14 2.07 13.43
N SER A 215 0.94 2.32 14.47
CA SER A 215 2.24 2.98 14.35
C SER A 215 3.30 2.11 13.65
N GLU A 216 3.29 0.80 13.86
CA GLU A 216 4.14 -0.16 13.13
C GLU A 216 3.81 -0.15 11.63
N LEU A 217 2.53 -0.04 11.28
CA LEU A 217 2.10 0.07 9.89
C LEU A 217 2.49 1.40 9.27
N ILE A 218 2.31 2.51 10.00
CA ILE A 218 2.75 3.82 9.51
C ILE A 218 4.26 3.83 9.29
N ASP A 219 5.06 3.26 10.20
CA ASP A 219 6.52 3.14 10.03
C ASP A 219 6.87 2.25 8.83
N PHE A 220 6.18 1.11 8.66
CA PHE A 220 6.32 0.24 7.49
C PHE A 220 6.04 0.99 6.17
N PHE A 221 4.93 1.73 6.08
CA PHE A 221 4.57 2.53 4.91
C PHE A 221 5.53 3.71 4.66
N LEU A 222 6.08 4.31 5.72
CA LEU A 222 7.00 5.45 5.61
C LEU A 222 8.46 5.03 5.34
N ASN A 223 8.88 3.86 5.82
CA ASN A 223 10.26 3.37 5.79
C ASN A 223 10.33 2.00 5.09
N ARG A 224 9.97 2.01 3.79
CA ARG A 224 9.87 0.86 2.87
C ARG A 224 11.08 -0.09 2.83
N ASP A 225 12.22 0.32 3.36
CA ASP A 225 13.49 -0.43 3.32
C ASP A 225 13.65 -1.44 4.48
N ASN A 226 12.85 -1.35 5.56
CA ASN A 226 12.94 -2.26 6.70
C ASN A 226 11.57 -2.88 7.02
N ASP A 227 11.55 -4.21 7.07
CA ASP A 227 10.49 -5.07 7.63
C ASP A 227 9.27 -5.35 6.75
N GLY A 228 9.50 -6.00 5.60
CA GLY A 228 8.46 -6.78 4.90
C GLY A 228 7.70 -7.75 5.80
N ALA A 229 8.30 -8.18 6.91
CA ALA A 229 7.67 -9.02 7.94
C ALA A 229 6.49 -8.34 8.65
N ILE A 230 6.52 -7.02 8.88
CA ILE A 230 5.41 -6.29 9.49
C ILE A 230 4.22 -6.27 8.53
N GLY A 231 4.47 -5.94 7.26
CA GLY A 231 3.47 -5.99 6.20
C GLY A 231 2.87 -7.39 6.03
N GLU A 232 3.72 -8.43 5.90
CA GLU A 232 3.28 -9.83 5.79
C GLU A 232 2.42 -10.25 6.99
N LYS A 233 2.85 -9.94 8.22
CA LYS A 233 2.08 -10.25 9.44
C LYS A 233 0.71 -9.57 9.43
N PHE A 234 0.65 -8.29 9.08
CA PHE A 234 -0.60 -7.54 9.01
C PHE A 234 -1.54 -8.14 7.97
N PHE A 235 -1.07 -8.35 6.74
CA PHE A 235 -1.89 -8.87 5.65
C PHE A 235 -2.31 -10.32 5.86
N THR A 236 -1.55 -11.12 6.60
CA THR A 236 -2.01 -12.47 7.03
C THR A 236 -3.27 -12.42 7.91
N HIS A 237 -3.45 -11.35 8.68
CA HIS A 237 -4.66 -11.18 9.51
C HIS A 237 -5.80 -10.50 8.75
N VAL A 238 -5.48 -9.71 7.73
CA VAL A 238 -6.46 -9.13 6.79
C VAL A 238 -7.02 -10.22 5.87
N TYR A 239 -6.14 -11.05 5.31
CA TYR A 239 -6.43 -12.16 4.41
C TYR A 239 -6.52 -13.47 5.20
N ASN A 240 -7.67 -13.71 5.83
CA ASN A 240 -7.86 -14.81 6.78
C ASN A 240 -8.95 -15.83 6.37
N LYS A 241 -9.49 -15.73 5.15
CA LYS A 241 -10.52 -16.65 4.64
C LYS A 241 -9.94 -17.66 3.68
N LYS A 242 -10.09 -18.94 4.01
CA LYS A 242 -9.80 -20.02 3.07
C LYS A 242 -10.87 -20.06 1.99
N ARG A 243 -10.46 -19.97 0.73
CA ARG A 243 -11.31 -20.13 -0.45
C ARG A 243 -10.71 -21.17 -1.38
N GLN A 244 -11.56 -22.00 -1.97
CA GLN A 244 -11.14 -22.92 -3.02
C GLN A 244 -11.23 -22.19 -4.35
N ILE A 245 -10.16 -22.24 -5.13
CA ILE A 245 -10.06 -21.59 -6.43
C ILE A 245 -9.49 -22.54 -7.48
N PRO A 246 -9.84 -22.37 -8.76
CA PRO A 246 -9.17 -23.06 -9.83
C PRO A 246 -7.85 -22.37 -10.21
N VAL A 247 -6.84 -23.18 -10.50
CA VAL A 247 -5.62 -22.79 -11.21
C VAL A 247 -5.61 -23.57 -12.52
N ILE A 248 -5.84 -22.87 -13.63
CA ILE A 248 -5.79 -23.47 -14.96
C ILE A 248 -4.36 -23.32 -15.47
N THR A 249 -3.81 -24.41 -16.00
CA THR A 249 -2.46 -24.44 -16.57
C THR A 249 -2.55 -24.95 -18.00
N THR A 250 -1.96 -24.22 -18.95
CA THR A 250 -1.70 -24.72 -20.30
C THR A 250 -0.20 -24.84 -20.49
N ASN A 251 0.30 -26.05 -20.76
CA ASN A 251 1.71 -26.26 -21.09
C ASN A 251 1.85 -26.60 -22.56
N ILE A 252 2.82 -25.95 -23.20
CA ILE A 252 3.14 -26.12 -24.61
C ILE A 252 4.52 -26.78 -24.70
N ARG A 253 4.63 -27.82 -25.52
CA ARG A 253 5.85 -28.60 -25.72
C ARG A 253 6.28 -28.64 -27.16
N LYS A 254 7.60 -28.66 -27.37
CA LYS A 254 8.25 -29.01 -28.64
C LYS A 254 9.14 -30.21 -28.40
N GLU A 255 9.03 -31.25 -29.21
CA GLU A 255 9.87 -32.46 -29.08
C GLU A 255 9.93 -33.00 -27.64
N ASN A 256 8.78 -33.02 -26.94
CA ASN A 256 8.63 -33.40 -25.53
C ASN A 256 9.38 -32.55 -24.49
N ARG A 257 9.91 -31.38 -24.87
CA ARG A 257 10.44 -30.37 -23.95
C ARG A 257 9.44 -29.25 -23.74
N ASP A 258 9.31 -28.79 -22.49
CA ASP A 258 8.46 -27.65 -22.15
C ASP A 258 9.00 -26.37 -22.85
N LEU A 259 8.19 -25.79 -23.74
CA LEU A 259 8.47 -24.51 -24.39
C LEU A 259 8.09 -23.35 -23.47
N VAL A 260 6.83 -23.32 -23.06
CA VAL A 260 6.24 -22.28 -22.21
C VAL A 260 5.03 -22.84 -21.45
N THR A 261 4.83 -22.35 -20.22
CA THR A 261 3.66 -22.66 -19.40
C THR A 261 2.83 -21.39 -19.17
N LEU A 262 1.58 -21.41 -19.61
CA LEU A 262 0.60 -20.38 -19.32
C LEU A 262 -0.13 -20.76 -18.04
N VAL A 263 -0.24 -19.82 -17.11
CA VAL A 263 -0.84 -20.01 -15.78
C VAL A 263 -1.95 -18.97 -15.61
N PHE A 264 -3.13 -19.46 -15.21
CA PHE A 264 -4.34 -18.67 -15.01
C PHE A 264 -4.81 -18.86 -13.56
N PRO A 265 -4.15 -18.19 -12.59
CA PRO A 265 -4.53 -18.29 -11.20
C PRO A 265 -5.74 -17.38 -10.92
N TYR A 266 -6.80 -17.91 -10.32
CA TYR A 266 -7.92 -17.11 -9.82
C TYR A 266 -7.56 -16.46 -8.48
N VAL A 267 -6.46 -15.70 -8.50
CA VAL A 267 -5.92 -14.88 -7.41
C VAL A 267 -5.52 -13.54 -7.99
N HIS A 268 -5.95 -12.47 -7.34
CA HIS A 268 -5.56 -11.12 -7.73
C HIS A 268 -4.11 -10.83 -7.25
N PRO A 269 -3.24 -10.25 -8.10
CA PRO A 269 -1.94 -9.79 -7.66
C PRO A 269 -2.08 -8.57 -6.74
N GLY A 270 -1.37 -8.55 -5.61
CA GLY A 270 -1.43 -7.40 -4.72
C GLY A 270 -0.98 -7.68 -3.30
N PRO A 271 -1.06 -6.68 -2.41
CA PRO A 271 -1.67 -5.37 -2.66
C PRO A 271 -0.77 -4.33 -3.33
N PHE A 272 0.57 -4.43 -3.21
CA PHE A 272 1.52 -3.53 -3.88
C PHE A 272 2.98 -4.02 -3.72
N GLY A 273 3.87 -3.53 -4.60
CA GLY A 273 5.30 -3.78 -4.51
C GLY A 273 5.62 -5.28 -4.61
N ASN A 274 6.23 -5.85 -3.59
CA ASN A 274 6.54 -7.28 -3.50
C ASN A 274 5.78 -7.99 -2.36
N LEU A 275 4.79 -7.34 -1.72
CA LEU A 275 4.03 -7.96 -0.63
C LEU A 275 3.07 -9.03 -1.16
N CYS A 276 2.76 -10.02 -0.33
CA CYS A 276 1.67 -10.97 -0.59
C CYS A 276 1.75 -11.60 -1.99
N THR A 277 0.72 -11.51 -2.83
CA THR A 277 0.69 -12.01 -4.21
C THR A 277 1.09 -10.99 -5.25
N SER A 278 1.47 -9.77 -4.87
CA SER A 278 2.06 -8.78 -5.78
C SER A 278 3.29 -9.36 -6.48
N ASN A 279 3.55 -8.97 -7.73
CA ASN A 279 4.61 -9.56 -8.56
C ASN A 279 4.49 -11.09 -8.72
N LEU A 280 3.25 -11.56 -8.92
CA LEU A 280 2.93 -12.99 -9.05
C LEU A 280 3.74 -13.71 -10.13
N PRO A 281 3.98 -13.12 -11.34
CA PRO A 281 4.75 -13.77 -12.39
C PRO A 281 6.14 -14.23 -11.94
N VAL A 282 6.93 -13.33 -11.34
CA VAL A 282 8.29 -13.64 -10.85
C VAL A 282 8.26 -14.65 -9.71
N LYS A 283 7.28 -14.53 -8.81
CA LYS A 283 7.17 -15.42 -7.65
C LYS A 283 6.83 -16.85 -8.07
N ILE A 284 5.88 -17.03 -8.99
CA ILE A 284 5.59 -18.34 -9.56
C ILE A 284 6.78 -18.86 -10.36
N SER A 285 7.41 -18.01 -11.19
CA SER A 285 8.64 -18.37 -11.94
C SER A 285 9.73 -18.95 -11.03
N SER A 286 9.99 -18.26 -9.90
CA SER A 286 10.97 -18.68 -8.90
C SER A 286 10.61 -20.02 -8.24
N GLU A 287 9.37 -20.20 -7.77
CA GLU A 287 8.91 -21.45 -7.15
C GLU A 287 8.90 -22.64 -8.14
N MET A 288 8.69 -22.34 -9.43
CA MET A 288 8.72 -23.32 -10.50
C MET A 288 10.15 -23.66 -10.97
N GLY A 289 11.13 -22.79 -10.69
CA GLY A 289 12.51 -22.93 -11.15
C GLY A 289 12.67 -22.79 -12.67
N ARG A 290 11.83 -21.96 -13.31
CA ARG A 290 11.83 -21.76 -14.78
C ARG A 290 11.29 -20.39 -15.17
N ASP A 291 11.84 -19.84 -16.26
CA ASP A 291 11.57 -18.48 -16.72
C ASP A 291 10.48 -18.38 -17.80
N ASN A 292 10.24 -19.47 -18.53
CA ASN A 292 9.23 -19.51 -19.60
C ASN A 292 7.83 -19.77 -19.03
N ILE A 293 7.34 -18.82 -18.23
CA ILE A 293 6.02 -18.87 -17.61
C ILE A 293 5.27 -17.57 -17.91
N MET A 294 4.08 -17.68 -18.48
CA MET A 294 3.16 -16.55 -18.72
C MET A 294 2.04 -16.61 -17.68
N VAL A 295 2.06 -15.72 -16.69
CA VAL A 295 1.02 -15.65 -15.65
C VAL A 295 0.02 -14.55 -15.99
N PHE A 296 -1.20 -14.93 -16.33
CA PHE A 296 -2.24 -13.99 -16.76
C PHE A 296 -3.08 -13.52 -15.57
N HIS A 297 -3.57 -12.29 -15.65
CA HIS A 297 -4.67 -11.85 -14.80
C HIS A 297 -5.97 -12.56 -15.23
N THR A 298 -6.68 -13.13 -14.26
CA THR A 298 -7.98 -13.80 -14.50
C THR A 298 -9.10 -12.96 -13.92
N ALA A 299 -10.35 -13.42 -14.01
CA ALA A 299 -11.46 -12.76 -13.37
C ALA A 299 -11.31 -12.77 -11.84
N THR A 300 -10.66 -11.74 -11.31
CA THR A 300 -10.45 -11.48 -9.89
C THR A 300 -10.40 -9.99 -9.63
N THR A 301 -10.77 -9.58 -8.41
CA THR A 301 -10.70 -8.19 -7.94
C THR A 301 -9.72 -8.07 -6.78
N ASN A 302 -9.46 -6.85 -6.33
CA ASN A 302 -8.68 -6.57 -5.11
C ASN A 302 -9.13 -7.34 -3.85
N SER A 303 -10.39 -7.81 -3.79
CA SER A 303 -10.88 -8.66 -2.69
C SER A 303 -10.27 -10.07 -2.69
N ASN A 304 -9.68 -10.49 -3.82
CA ASN A 304 -9.07 -11.80 -4.04
C ASN A 304 -7.55 -11.81 -3.86
N ASN A 305 -6.97 -10.77 -3.25
CA ASN A 305 -5.57 -10.79 -2.82
C ASN A 305 -5.35 -11.88 -1.76
N CYS A 306 -4.23 -12.61 -1.86
CA CYS A 306 -3.90 -13.71 -0.94
C CYS A 306 -2.79 -13.36 0.05
N SER A 307 -2.76 -14.10 1.16
CA SER A 307 -1.95 -13.85 2.36
C SER A 307 -0.44 -13.86 2.13
N GLY A 308 0.09 -14.70 1.23
CA GLY A 308 1.51 -14.65 0.88
C GLY A 308 2.13 -15.95 0.40
N LYS A 309 3.30 -16.29 0.97
CA LYS A 309 4.26 -17.26 0.42
C LYS A 309 3.69 -18.68 0.27
N ASN A 310 2.92 -19.15 1.24
CA ASN A 310 2.34 -20.50 1.18
C ASN A 310 1.32 -20.63 0.03
N ASP A 311 0.50 -19.59 -0.20
CA ASP A 311 -0.47 -19.60 -1.29
C ASP A 311 0.26 -19.64 -2.65
N ILE A 312 1.34 -18.86 -2.81
CA ILE A 312 2.19 -18.88 -4.02
C ILE A 312 2.80 -20.26 -4.25
N LYS A 313 3.33 -20.88 -3.20
CA LYS A 313 3.89 -22.24 -3.27
C LYS A 313 2.83 -23.25 -3.68
N ASN A 314 1.64 -23.19 -3.10
CA ASN A 314 0.51 -24.07 -3.45
C ASN A 314 0.09 -23.88 -4.92
N ILE A 315 0.07 -22.63 -5.41
CA ILE A 315 -0.20 -22.34 -6.83
C ILE A 315 0.88 -23.00 -7.70
N ALA A 316 2.16 -22.80 -7.40
CA ALA A 316 3.25 -23.39 -8.16
C ALA A 316 3.22 -24.93 -8.14
N GLU A 317 2.97 -25.55 -6.99
CA GLU A 317 2.80 -27.00 -6.88
C GLU A 317 1.63 -27.50 -7.73
N SER A 318 0.49 -26.80 -7.73
CA SER A 318 -0.66 -27.16 -8.58
C SER A 318 -0.35 -27.08 -10.08
N VAL A 319 0.50 -26.13 -10.50
CA VAL A 319 0.99 -26.04 -11.88
C VAL A 319 1.88 -27.24 -12.21
N LYS A 320 2.80 -27.63 -11.31
CA LYS A 320 3.64 -28.83 -11.49
C LYS A 320 2.81 -30.10 -11.62
N ASP A 321 1.75 -30.23 -10.82
CA ASP A 321 0.87 -31.40 -10.86
C ASP A 321 -0.04 -31.41 -12.08
N SER A 322 -0.55 -30.25 -12.49
CA SER A 322 -1.32 -30.09 -13.74
C SER A 322 -0.53 -30.59 -14.94
N ILE A 323 0.77 -30.25 -15.04
CA ILE A 323 1.65 -30.67 -16.14
C ILE A 323 1.81 -32.20 -16.23
N LYS A 324 1.72 -32.92 -15.10
CA LYS A 324 1.78 -34.38 -15.06
C LYS A 324 0.47 -35.04 -15.50
N LYS A 325 -0.67 -34.38 -15.27
CA LYS A 325 -2.02 -34.94 -15.48
C LYS A 325 -2.66 -34.56 -16.82
N MET A 326 -2.20 -33.47 -17.45
CA MET A 326 -2.81 -32.96 -18.66
C MET A 326 -2.66 -33.90 -19.86
N LYS A 327 -3.67 -33.88 -20.73
CA LYS A 327 -3.63 -34.55 -22.03
C LYS A 327 -3.18 -33.54 -23.07
N TYR A 328 -2.16 -33.91 -23.85
CA TYR A 328 -1.62 -33.07 -24.90
C TYR A 328 -2.36 -33.32 -26.22
N SER A 329 -2.65 -32.25 -26.93
CA SER A 329 -3.15 -32.27 -28.31
C SER A 329 -2.15 -31.57 -29.22
N ASP A 330 -2.02 -32.08 -30.43
CA ASP A 330 -1.28 -31.51 -31.56
C ASP A 330 -2.17 -30.59 -32.42
N THR A 331 -3.36 -30.22 -31.95
CA THR A 331 -4.29 -29.35 -32.66
C THR A 331 -4.71 -28.12 -31.84
N VAL A 332 -4.95 -27.03 -32.56
CA VAL A 332 -5.43 -25.75 -32.04
C VAL A 332 -6.61 -25.26 -32.88
N SER A 333 -7.41 -24.37 -32.32
CA SER A 333 -8.41 -23.64 -33.09
C SER A 333 -7.83 -22.39 -33.75
N ASP A 334 -8.56 -21.82 -34.71
CA ASP A 334 -8.37 -20.41 -35.06
C ASP A 334 -8.71 -19.50 -33.85
N PHE A 335 -8.22 -18.27 -33.90
CA PHE A 335 -8.47 -17.25 -32.90
C PHE A 335 -9.73 -16.46 -33.26
N VAL A 336 -10.73 -16.49 -32.39
CA VAL A 336 -12.03 -15.85 -32.65
C VAL A 336 -12.16 -14.59 -31.79
N LYS A 337 -12.56 -13.48 -32.41
CA LYS A 337 -12.98 -12.26 -31.71
C LYS A 337 -14.41 -11.89 -32.11
N PHE A 338 -15.17 -11.40 -31.14
CA PHE A 338 -16.53 -10.94 -31.36
C PHE A 338 -16.89 -9.88 -30.31
N ASN A 339 -17.86 -9.02 -30.64
CA ASN A 339 -18.34 -7.97 -29.74
C ASN A 339 -19.67 -8.39 -29.10
N VAL A 340 -19.79 -8.20 -27.79
CA VAL A 340 -21.04 -8.42 -27.03
C VAL A 340 -21.22 -7.28 -26.05
N ASP A 341 -22.38 -6.61 -26.13
CA ASP A 341 -22.78 -5.56 -25.19
C ASP A 341 -21.72 -4.45 -24.97
N GLY A 342 -20.92 -4.14 -25.99
CA GLY A 342 -19.87 -3.11 -25.90
C GLY A 342 -18.54 -3.58 -25.32
N TYR A 343 -18.37 -4.89 -25.08
CA TYR A 343 -17.11 -5.54 -24.75
C TYR A 343 -16.62 -6.38 -25.93
N ASP A 344 -15.30 -6.43 -26.12
CA ASP A 344 -14.70 -7.40 -27.05
C ASP A 344 -14.39 -8.68 -26.28
N VAL A 345 -14.70 -9.82 -26.89
CA VAL A 345 -14.46 -11.14 -26.32
C VAL A 345 -13.61 -11.95 -27.30
N SER A 346 -12.53 -12.52 -26.80
CA SER A 346 -11.65 -13.40 -27.57
C SER A 346 -11.80 -14.87 -27.17
N LEU A 347 -11.45 -15.80 -28.06
CA LEU A 347 -11.42 -17.23 -27.78
C LEU A 347 -10.28 -17.90 -28.55
N GLN A 348 -9.45 -18.64 -27.82
CA GLN A 348 -8.45 -19.57 -28.36
C GLN A 348 -8.63 -20.94 -27.69
N LYS A 349 -8.62 -22.01 -28.49
CA LYS A 349 -8.68 -23.39 -27.97
C LYS A 349 -7.38 -24.15 -28.22
N PHE A 350 -7.04 -25.00 -27.27
CA PHE A 350 -5.96 -25.99 -27.33
C PHE A 350 -6.62 -27.36 -27.10
N GLY A 351 -6.76 -28.16 -28.16
CA GLY A 351 -7.66 -29.31 -28.14
C GLY A 351 -9.09 -28.90 -27.75
N ASN A 352 -9.69 -29.56 -26.74
CA ASN A 352 -11.03 -29.23 -26.25
C ASN A 352 -11.05 -28.34 -24.99
N SER A 353 -9.93 -27.69 -24.68
CA SER A 353 -9.83 -26.67 -23.62
C SER A 353 -9.75 -25.26 -24.23
N GLY A 354 -10.29 -24.26 -23.55
CA GLY A 354 -10.40 -22.90 -24.07
C GLY A 354 -9.88 -21.81 -23.13
N ILE A 355 -9.37 -20.74 -23.70
CA ILE A 355 -9.03 -19.50 -23.00
C ILE A 355 -9.78 -18.37 -23.70
N SER A 356 -10.46 -17.54 -22.91
CA SER A 356 -11.20 -16.39 -23.41
C SER A 356 -10.88 -15.17 -22.58
N ALA A 357 -10.73 -14.01 -23.20
CA ALA A 357 -10.58 -12.75 -22.49
C ALA A 357 -11.79 -11.86 -22.74
N VAL A 358 -12.21 -11.13 -21.71
CA VAL A 358 -13.11 -9.99 -21.85
C VAL A 358 -12.25 -8.72 -21.87
N ILE A 359 -12.45 -7.89 -22.88
CA ILE A 359 -11.63 -6.72 -23.17
C ILE A 359 -12.52 -5.48 -23.14
N PRO A 360 -12.18 -4.44 -22.34
CA PRO A 360 -12.89 -3.17 -22.38
C PRO A 360 -12.80 -2.55 -23.79
N PHE A 361 -13.94 -2.24 -24.40
CA PHE A 361 -14.01 -1.62 -25.73
C PHE A 361 -14.81 -0.31 -25.69
N LYS A 362 -16.14 -0.39 -25.81
CA LYS A 362 -17.04 0.77 -25.66
C LYS A 362 -17.36 1.01 -24.19
N LYS A 363 -17.65 -0.05 -23.44
CA LYS A 363 -17.85 -0.01 -22.00
C LYS A 363 -16.52 -0.28 -21.29
N GLN A 364 -16.27 0.46 -20.21
CA GLN A 364 -15.07 0.34 -19.38
C GLN A 364 -15.41 -0.41 -18.10
N PHE A 365 -14.50 -1.26 -17.65
CA PHE A 365 -14.49 -1.86 -16.32
C PHE A 365 -13.05 -1.86 -15.81
N ASP A 366 -12.89 -1.98 -14.50
CA ASP A 366 -11.57 -2.17 -13.86
C ASP A 366 -11.23 -3.65 -13.88
N ASP A 367 -11.79 -4.41 -12.93
CA ASP A 367 -11.64 -5.86 -12.82
C ASP A 367 -12.94 -6.62 -13.13
N ILE A 368 -12.86 -7.93 -13.36
CA ILE A 368 -14.03 -8.83 -13.38
C ILE A 368 -14.12 -9.57 -12.05
N SER A 369 -15.28 -9.54 -11.39
CA SER A 369 -15.47 -10.28 -10.14
C SER A 369 -15.26 -11.80 -10.32
N ILE A 370 -14.69 -12.43 -9.28
CA ILE A 370 -14.41 -13.87 -9.30
C ILE A 370 -15.68 -14.70 -9.53
N ASP A 371 -16.80 -14.30 -8.94
CA ASP A 371 -18.07 -15.03 -9.07
C ASP A 371 -18.63 -14.93 -10.49
N ALA A 372 -18.58 -13.73 -11.10
CA ALA A 372 -19.00 -13.55 -12.49
C ALA A 372 -18.13 -14.36 -13.45
N GLY A 373 -16.81 -14.38 -13.24
CA GLY A 373 -15.88 -15.16 -14.05
C GLY A 373 -16.09 -16.68 -13.91
N LEU A 374 -16.20 -17.18 -12.69
CA LEU A 374 -16.44 -18.60 -12.42
C LEU A 374 -17.79 -19.08 -12.94
N LYS A 375 -18.81 -18.21 -12.97
CA LYS A 375 -20.11 -18.51 -13.61
C LYS A 375 -19.94 -18.77 -15.11
N VAL A 376 -19.14 -17.98 -15.81
CA VAL A 376 -18.82 -18.20 -17.23
C VAL A 376 -18.04 -19.52 -17.40
N VAL A 377 -16.99 -19.75 -16.60
CA VAL A 377 -16.21 -21.00 -16.65
C VAL A 377 -17.10 -22.23 -16.44
N ALA A 378 -17.97 -22.21 -15.43
CA ALA A 378 -18.88 -23.30 -15.15
C ALA A 378 -19.85 -23.56 -16.31
N ALA A 379 -20.37 -22.50 -16.95
CA ALA A 379 -21.26 -22.62 -18.09
C ALA A 379 -20.56 -23.24 -19.30
N LEU A 380 -19.30 -22.88 -19.58
CA LEU A 380 -18.50 -23.46 -20.66
C LEU A 380 -18.15 -24.92 -20.41
N LYS A 381 -17.76 -25.27 -19.17
CA LYS A 381 -17.51 -26.67 -18.80
C LYS A 381 -18.76 -27.55 -18.94
N LYS A 382 -19.93 -27.05 -18.52
CA LYS A 382 -21.22 -27.72 -18.73
C LYS A 382 -21.56 -27.92 -20.21
N ASN A 383 -21.02 -27.09 -21.09
CA ASN A 383 -21.29 -27.09 -22.53
C ASN A 383 -20.16 -27.68 -23.39
N GLY A 384 -19.26 -28.47 -22.78
CA GLY A 384 -18.31 -29.32 -23.49
C GLY A 384 -16.84 -28.92 -23.38
N ALA A 385 -16.50 -27.82 -22.70
CA ALA A 385 -15.10 -27.50 -22.43
C ALA A 385 -14.52 -28.43 -21.34
N GLU A 386 -13.38 -29.08 -21.60
CA GLU A 386 -12.69 -29.87 -20.57
C GLU A 386 -12.11 -28.96 -19.47
N ASN A 387 -11.41 -27.92 -19.91
CA ASN A 387 -10.87 -26.86 -19.07
C ASN A 387 -11.17 -25.52 -19.72
N PHE A 388 -11.41 -24.49 -18.90
CA PHE A 388 -11.69 -23.16 -19.41
C PHE A 388 -11.15 -22.09 -18.47
N ALA A 389 -10.48 -21.08 -19.03
CA ALA A 389 -10.03 -19.91 -18.30
C ALA A 389 -10.68 -18.64 -18.90
N LEU A 390 -11.26 -17.81 -18.04
CA LEU A 390 -11.69 -16.46 -18.37
C LEU A 390 -10.66 -15.46 -17.86
N LEU A 391 -10.15 -14.65 -18.77
CA LEU A 391 -9.19 -13.60 -18.50
C LEU A 391 -9.91 -12.27 -18.39
N ASP A 392 -9.38 -11.46 -17.48
CA ASP A 392 -9.52 -10.03 -17.55
C ASP A 392 -8.26 -9.48 -18.22
N ALA A 393 -8.43 -8.76 -19.33
CA ALA A 393 -7.30 -8.36 -20.14
C ALA A 393 -6.41 -7.28 -19.52
N GLN A 394 -6.93 -6.50 -18.57
CA GLN A 394 -6.19 -5.42 -17.88
C GLN A 394 -5.42 -4.49 -18.83
N ASN A 395 -6.00 -4.22 -20.00
CA ASN A 395 -5.33 -3.54 -21.11
C ASN A 395 -5.98 -2.20 -21.50
N SER A 396 -6.80 -1.64 -20.61
CA SER A 396 -7.40 -0.32 -20.80
C SER A 396 -7.69 0.34 -19.45
N PHE A 397 -6.66 0.92 -18.83
CA PHE A 397 -6.83 1.68 -17.60
C PHE A 397 -7.79 2.86 -17.80
N THR A 398 -8.87 2.86 -17.02
CA THR A 398 -9.77 4.01 -16.90
C THR A 398 -9.92 4.32 -15.42
N ARG A 399 -9.58 5.55 -15.03
CA ARG A 399 -9.68 5.98 -13.63
C ARG A 399 -11.13 5.87 -13.15
N ASP A 400 -11.31 5.31 -11.96
CA ASP A 400 -12.62 5.14 -11.30
C ASP A 400 -13.61 4.26 -12.10
N ALA A 401 -13.10 3.38 -12.97
CA ALA A 401 -13.92 2.33 -13.58
C ALA A 401 -14.47 1.37 -12.51
N LYS A 402 -15.66 0.82 -12.76
CA LYS A 402 -16.30 -0.13 -11.84
C LYS A 402 -15.86 -1.56 -12.14
N GLU A 403 -15.87 -2.40 -11.12
CA GLU A 403 -15.77 -3.85 -11.28
C GLU A 403 -16.96 -4.37 -12.09
N LEU A 404 -16.71 -5.38 -12.93
CA LEU A 404 -17.74 -6.08 -13.70
C LEU A 404 -18.26 -7.28 -12.90
N ASP A 405 -19.37 -7.05 -12.20
CA ASP A 405 -19.99 -8.06 -11.32
C ASP A 405 -20.95 -9.01 -12.03
N ASN A 406 -21.21 -8.81 -13.33
CA ASN A 406 -22.13 -9.64 -14.10
C ASN A 406 -21.62 -9.86 -15.53
N CYS A 407 -21.40 -11.11 -15.90
CA CYS A 407 -20.95 -11.56 -17.22
C CYS A 407 -22.02 -12.37 -17.99
N ASP A 408 -23.28 -12.35 -17.56
CA ASP A 408 -24.36 -13.17 -18.13
C ASP A 408 -24.58 -12.94 -19.63
N MET A 409 -24.42 -11.70 -20.07
CA MET A 409 -24.53 -11.31 -21.48
C MET A 409 -23.50 -12.03 -22.37
N ILE A 410 -22.35 -12.44 -21.82
CA ILE A 410 -21.26 -13.08 -22.56
C ILE A 410 -21.45 -14.61 -22.64
N ILE A 411 -22.14 -15.22 -21.68
CA ILE A 411 -22.21 -16.68 -21.51
C ILE A 411 -22.72 -17.39 -22.78
N ASN A 412 -23.92 -17.05 -23.25
CA ASN A 412 -24.53 -17.74 -24.39
C ASN A 412 -23.74 -17.50 -25.70
N PRO A 413 -23.38 -16.25 -26.06
CA PRO A 413 -22.54 -16.02 -27.24
C PRO A 413 -21.21 -16.77 -27.19
N LEU A 414 -20.56 -16.83 -26.03
CA LEU A 414 -19.29 -17.55 -25.87
C LEU A 414 -19.46 -19.07 -25.99
N ILE A 415 -20.56 -19.64 -25.48
CA ILE A 415 -20.90 -21.06 -25.69
C ILE A 415 -21.09 -21.37 -27.16
N GLU A 416 -21.85 -20.54 -27.89
CA GLU A 416 -22.08 -20.72 -29.32
C GLU A 416 -20.77 -20.68 -30.10
N LYS A 417 -19.91 -19.69 -29.82
CA LYS A 417 -18.57 -19.61 -30.44
C LYS A 417 -17.68 -20.78 -30.04
N PHE A 418 -17.72 -21.24 -28.80
CA PHE A 418 -16.92 -22.38 -28.34
C PHE A 418 -17.28 -23.68 -29.09
N LYS A 419 -18.58 -23.92 -29.33
CA LYS A 419 -19.08 -25.08 -30.07
C LYS A 419 -18.79 -24.97 -31.57
N ALA A 420 -18.93 -23.78 -32.14
CA ALA A 420 -18.68 -23.54 -33.57
C ALA A 420 -17.19 -23.59 -33.94
N THR A 421 -16.30 -23.31 -32.97
CA THR A 421 -14.86 -23.22 -33.22
C THR A 421 -14.19 -24.56 -32.93
N GLY A 422 -13.91 -25.37 -33.96
CA GLY A 422 -13.17 -26.62 -33.83
C GLY A 422 -11.65 -26.41 -33.68
N SER A 423 -10.98 -27.32 -32.97
CA SER A 423 -9.51 -27.40 -32.95
C SER A 423 -9.04 -28.32 -34.06
N THR A 424 -8.99 -27.79 -35.28
CA THR A 424 -8.73 -28.56 -36.50
C THR A 424 -7.39 -28.23 -37.16
N TYR A 425 -6.68 -27.22 -36.67
CA TYR A 425 -5.41 -26.79 -37.26
C TYR A 425 -4.24 -27.46 -36.52
N PRO A 426 -3.16 -27.85 -37.22
CA PRO A 426 -1.95 -28.32 -36.57
C PRO A 426 -1.39 -27.26 -35.61
N ALA A 427 -0.97 -27.69 -34.43
CA ALA A 427 -0.36 -26.82 -33.42
C ALA A 427 1.07 -26.45 -33.84
N ILE A 428 1.20 -25.39 -34.65
CA ILE A 428 2.48 -24.77 -34.97
C ILE A 428 2.60 -23.50 -34.13
N ILE A 429 3.45 -23.55 -33.11
CA ILE A 429 3.50 -22.54 -32.05
C ILE A 429 4.95 -22.10 -31.84
N GLY A 430 5.16 -20.79 -31.72
CA GLY A 430 6.42 -20.21 -31.29
C GLY A 430 6.26 -19.31 -30.08
N TYR A 431 7.35 -19.13 -29.34
CA TYR A 431 7.39 -18.33 -28.12
C TYR A 431 8.65 -17.48 -28.07
N ALA A 432 8.51 -16.23 -27.62
CA ALA A 432 9.64 -15.36 -27.34
C ALA A 432 9.39 -14.51 -26.10
N ARG A 433 10.48 -14.11 -25.46
CA ARG A 433 10.48 -13.19 -24.32
C ARG A 433 11.64 -12.21 -24.44
N ASN A 434 11.36 -10.92 -24.27
CA ASN A 434 12.38 -9.90 -24.15
C ASN A 434 12.12 -8.99 -22.95
N TYR A 435 13.19 -8.51 -22.35
CA TYR A 435 13.14 -7.53 -21.29
C TYR A 435 14.11 -6.39 -21.59
N GLU A 436 13.62 -5.17 -21.45
CA GLU A 436 14.42 -3.96 -21.47
C GLU A 436 14.00 -3.11 -20.26
N LYS A 437 14.94 -2.31 -19.74
CA LYS A 437 14.67 -1.47 -18.58
C LYS A 437 13.84 -0.25 -19.00
N ILE A 438 12.53 -0.43 -19.04
CA ILE A 438 11.53 0.59 -19.39
C ILE A 438 10.67 0.88 -18.17
N ASP A 439 10.36 2.17 -17.92
CA ASP A 439 9.46 2.54 -16.82
C ASP A 439 8.05 1.96 -17.06
N GLY A 440 7.48 1.34 -16.02
CA GLY A 440 6.22 0.58 -16.10
C GLY A 440 6.35 -0.89 -16.55
N LEU A 441 7.55 -1.37 -16.93
CA LEU A 441 7.81 -2.76 -17.31
C LEU A 441 8.67 -3.47 -16.26
N ALA A 442 8.17 -4.59 -15.72
CA ALA A 442 8.90 -5.40 -14.75
C ALA A 442 9.69 -6.55 -15.41
N SER A 443 10.38 -7.34 -14.59
CA SER A 443 11.43 -8.26 -15.01
C SER A 443 10.98 -9.42 -15.89
N MET A 444 9.70 -9.82 -15.88
CA MET A 444 9.22 -10.83 -16.84
C MET A 444 9.10 -10.27 -18.27
N GLY A 445 9.13 -8.95 -18.42
CA GLY A 445 9.24 -8.27 -19.71
C GLY A 445 8.02 -8.45 -20.59
N VAL A 446 8.23 -8.51 -21.90
CA VAL A 446 7.21 -8.82 -22.90
C VAL A 446 7.35 -10.28 -23.30
N GLN A 447 6.27 -11.04 -23.22
CA GLN A 447 6.19 -12.44 -23.61
C GLN A 447 5.18 -12.59 -24.74
N VAL A 448 5.53 -13.34 -25.78
CA VAL A 448 4.65 -13.55 -26.94
C VAL A 448 4.52 -15.02 -27.27
N LEU A 449 3.27 -15.45 -27.48
CA LEU A 449 2.92 -16.73 -28.07
C LEU A 449 2.36 -16.51 -29.47
N ALA A 450 3.01 -17.06 -30.49
CA ALA A 450 2.56 -16.99 -31.88
C ALA A 450 1.99 -18.34 -32.32
N ILE A 451 0.74 -18.36 -32.78
CA ILE A 451 0.03 -19.57 -33.22
C ILE A 451 -0.24 -19.43 -34.72
N LYS A 452 0.34 -20.32 -35.52
CA LYS A 452 0.15 -20.31 -36.97
C LYS A 452 -1.16 -21.00 -37.34
N ILE A 453 -1.97 -20.33 -38.16
CA ILE A 453 -3.20 -20.85 -38.76
C ILE A 453 -3.10 -20.64 -40.27
N ASN A 454 -2.96 -21.73 -41.02
CA ASN A 454 -2.67 -21.69 -42.46
C ASN A 454 -1.46 -20.78 -42.76
N ASP A 455 -1.67 -19.68 -43.47
CA ASP A 455 -0.61 -18.75 -43.91
C ASP A 455 -0.42 -17.53 -43.00
N TYR A 456 -1.16 -17.43 -41.89
CA TYR A 456 -1.09 -16.30 -40.96
C TYR A 456 -0.85 -16.73 -39.52
N TYR A 457 -0.56 -15.77 -38.65
CA TYR A 457 -0.34 -15.95 -37.23
C TYR A 457 -1.37 -15.18 -36.42
N ASN A 458 -1.86 -15.81 -35.35
CA ASN A 458 -2.54 -15.15 -34.26
C ASN A 458 -1.56 -15.05 -33.09
N VAL A 459 -1.41 -13.87 -32.48
CA VAL A 459 -0.42 -13.63 -31.43
C VAL A 459 -1.07 -13.18 -30.13
N ILE A 460 -0.63 -13.80 -29.04
CA ILE A 460 -0.99 -13.46 -27.66
C ILE A 460 0.24 -12.82 -27.03
N VAL A 461 0.12 -11.55 -26.66
CA VAL A 461 1.18 -10.76 -26.00
C VAL A 461 0.80 -10.59 -24.54
N LEU A 462 1.74 -10.85 -23.64
CA LEU A 462 1.61 -10.57 -22.21
C LEU A 462 2.75 -9.65 -21.79
N THR A 463 2.42 -8.49 -21.23
CA THR A 463 3.39 -7.53 -20.71
C THR A 463 3.40 -7.54 -19.18
N ASP A 464 4.57 -7.76 -18.58
CA ASP A 464 4.75 -7.72 -17.13
C ASP A 464 4.64 -6.30 -16.59
N SER A 465 3.42 -5.85 -16.36
CA SER A 465 3.04 -4.47 -16.05
C SER A 465 1.70 -4.47 -15.31
N ASN A 466 1.35 -3.35 -14.67
CA ASN A 466 0.03 -3.21 -14.02
C ASN A 466 -1.09 -3.13 -15.07
N ASN A 467 -0.93 -2.23 -16.02
CA ASN A 467 -1.86 -2.02 -17.12
C ASN A 467 -1.05 -1.50 -18.32
N ILE A 468 -1.68 -1.22 -19.45
CA ILE A 468 -0.99 -0.71 -20.64
C ILE A 468 -1.80 0.41 -21.29
N GLY A 469 -1.08 1.44 -21.76
CA GLY A 469 -1.68 2.58 -22.43
C GLY A 469 -2.25 2.23 -23.82
N ARG A 470 -3.41 2.79 -24.16
CA ARG A 470 -4.07 2.58 -25.45
C ARG A 470 -3.20 2.97 -26.65
N GLU A 471 -2.38 4.01 -26.51
CA GLU A 471 -1.44 4.43 -27.57
C GLU A 471 -0.39 3.36 -27.85
N VAL A 472 0.15 2.68 -26.82
CA VAL A 472 1.08 1.56 -27.01
C VAL A 472 0.40 0.43 -27.79
N ILE A 473 -0.82 0.05 -27.40
CA ILE A 473 -1.59 -0.99 -28.10
C ILE A 473 -1.81 -0.62 -29.57
N LYS A 474 -2.20 0.63 -29.84
CA LYS A 474 -2.44 1.12 -31.20
C LYS A 474 -1.17 1.11 -32.04
N MET A 475 -0.06 1.58 -31.49
CA MET A 475 1.24 1.60 -32.17
C MET A 475 1.76 0.18 -32.44
N ALA A 476 1.68 -0.72 -31.44
CA ALA A 476 2.05 -2.13 -31.61
C ALA A 476 1.23 -2.77 -32.73
N ARG A 477 -0.11 -2.63 -32.71
CA ARG A 477 -1.01 -3.18 -33.75
C ARG A 477 -0.73 -2.59 -35.13
N SER A 478 -0.32 -1.34 -35.23
CA SER A 478 -0.03 -0.70 -36.52
C SER A 478 1.32 -1.12 -37.09
N GLY A 479 2.30 -1.44 -36.25
CA GLY A 479 3.66 -1.83 -36.63
C GLY A 479 3.92 -3.34 -36.68
N VAL A 480 2.91 -4.17 -36.39
CA VAL A 480 3.07 -5.63 -36.33
C VAL A 480 3.35 -6.22 -37.72
N ASP A 481 4.08 -7.34 -37.76
CA ASP A 481 4.40 -8.08 -38.98
C ASP A 481 3.11 -8.41 -39.79
N LYS A 482 3.18 -8.26 -41.12
CA LYS A 482 2.03 -8.46 -42.03
C LYS A 482 1.46 -9.88 -42.00
N ARG A 483 2.23 -10.87 -41.52
CA ARG A 483 1.77 -12.25 -41.32
C ARG A 483 0.84 -12.38 -40.11
N VAL A 484 0.77 -11.38 -39.23
CA VAL A 484 -0.12 -11.39 -38.06
C VAL A 484 -1.50 -10.90 -38.44
N LYS A 485 -2.50 -11.77 -38.29
CA LYS A 485 -3.92 -11.44 -38.52
C LYS A 485 -4.58 -10.86 -37.26
N ASN A 486 -4.31 -11.46 -36.11
CA ASN A 486 -4.86 -11.03 -34.83
C ASN A 486 -3.75 -10.85 -33.81
N MET A 487 -3.79 -9.75 -33.06
CA MET A 487 -2.97 -9.53 -31.88
C MET A 487 -3.85 -9.12 -30.70
N ASP A 488 -3.74 -9.87 -29.60
CA ASP A 488 -4.23 -9.45 -28.29
C ASP A 488 -3.08 -9.23 -27.32
N ILE A 489 -3.21 -8.15 -26.55
CA ILE A 489 -2.22 -7.70 -25.59
C ILE A 489 -2.90 -7.70 -24.22
N TYR A 490 -2.27 -8.39 -23.29
CA TYR A 490 -2.71 -8.59 -21.91
C TYR A 490 -1.62 -8.08 -20.96
N THR A 491 -1.99 -7.77 -19.72
CA THR A 491 -1.02 -7.47 -18.67
C THR A 491 -1.10 -8.48 -17.53
N THR A 492 -0.05 -8.52 -16.72
CA THR A 492 0.04 -9.40 -15.54
C THR A 492 -0.63 -8.81 -14.30
N ASP A 493 -1.09 -7.56 -14.39
CA ASP A 493 -1.43 -6.69 -13.25
C ASP A 493 -0.41 -6.80 -12.11
N ASN A 494 0.87 -6.53 -12.37
CA ASN A 494 1.91 -6.96 -11.40
C ASN A 494 2.03 -6.15 -10.10
N HIS A 495 1.44 -4.95 -10.00
CA HIS A 495 1.55 -4.00 -8.87
C HIS A 495 2.96 -3.59 -8.40
N VAL A 496 4.03 -4.17 -8.96
CA VAL A 496 5.42 -3.92 -8.56
C VAL A 496 5.99 -2.65 -9.19
N VAL A 497 5.48 -2.29 -10.37
CA VAL A 497 5.91 -1.11 -11.14
C VAL A 497 5.26 0.19 -10.66
N ASN A 498 4.31 0.10 -9.72
CA ASN A 498 3.63 1.26 -9.16
C ASN A 498 4.61 2.08 -8.31
N VAL A 499 4.70 3.38 -8.62
CA VAL A 499 5.65 4.31 -7.99
C VAL A 499 5.25 4.58 -6.53
N SER A 500 3.95 4.61 -6.24
CA SER A 500 3.40 4.67 -4.88
C SER A 500 2.19 3.74 -4.73
N GLU A 501 1.80 3.42 -3.49
CA GLU A 501 0.62 2.61 -3.15
C GLU A 501 -0.71 3.18 -3.67
N LEU A 502 -0.69 4.45 -4.10
CA LEU A 502 -1.84 5.19 -4.59
C LEU A 502 -1.75 5.51 -6.08
N ASP A 503 -0.64 5.13 -6.71
CA ASP A 503 -0.35 5.45 -8.10
C ASP A 503 -0.49 4.20 -8.94
N ILE A 504 -1.13 4.35 -10.08
CA ILE A 504 -1.22 3.29 -11.08
C ILE A 504 -0.25 3.72 -12.16
N ASN A 505 0.69 2.85 -12.52
CA ASN A 505 1.69 3.11 -13.54
C ASN A 505 1.47 2.21 -14.76
N PRO A 506 0.47 2.49 -15.63
CA PRO A 506 0.29 1.76 -16.87
C PRO A 506 1.53 1.92 -17.76
N LEU A 507 1.94 0.83 -18.39
CA LEU A 507 3.03 0.82 -19.35
C LEU A 507 2.73 1.78 -20.51
N GLY A 508 3.66 2.71 -20.77
CA GLY A 508 3.49 3.80 -21.74
C GLY A 508 3.00 5.13 -21.15
N MET A 509 2.73 5.22 -19.84
CA MET A 509 2.36 6.49 -19.19
C MET A 509 3.56 7.37 -18.86
N HIS A 510 4.66 6.77 -18.39
CA HIS A 510 5.88 7.47 -17.98
C HIS A 510 7.10 7.15 -18.86
N CYS A 511 6.87 6.44 -19.97
CA CYS A 511 7.87 6.13 -20.99
C CYS A 511 7.32 6.43 -22.38
N GLU A 512 8.18 6.50 -23.39
CA GLU A 512 7.76 6.74 -24.78
C GLU A 512 6.98 5.52 -25.31
N PRO A 513 5.71 5.68 -25.73
CA PRO A 513 4.88 4.56 -26.18
C PRO A 513 5.47 3.76 -27.36
N GLN A 514 6.20 4.43 -28.25
CA GLN A 514 6.81 3.81 -29.41
C GLN A 514 7.89 2.79 -29.02
N VAL A 515 8.71 3.10 -28.00
CA VAL A 515 9.77 2.20 -27.50
C VAL A 515 9.16 0.88 -27.01
N VAL A 516 8.02 0.95 -26.31
CA VAL A 516 7.30 -0.25 -25.86
C VAL A 516 6.71 -1.01 -27.06
N ALA A 517 6.08 -0.30 -27.99
CA ALA A 517 5.50 -0.91 -29.20
C ALA A 517 6.57 -1.65 -30.04
N ASP A 518 7.76 -1.06 -30.18
CA ASP A 518 8.88 -1.66 -30.91
C ASP A 518 9.43 -2.90 -30.20
N LEU A 519 9.49 -2.90 -28.86
CA LEU A 519 9.81 -4.09 -28.08
C LEU A 519 8.78 -5.21 -28.27
N ILE A 520 7.49 -4.87 -28.27
CA ILE A 520 6.41 -5.84 -28.54
C ILE A 520 6.58 -6.42 -29.95
N ASN A 521 6.72 -5.58 -30.97
CA ASN A 521 6.81 -6.02 -32.37
C ASN A 521 8.06 -6.88 -32.64
N ARG A 522 9.22 -6.53 -32.05
CA ARG A 522 10.42 -7.38 -32.13
C ARG A 522 10.20 -8.75 -31.48
N THR A 523 9.55 -8.78 -30.31
CA THR A 523 9.25 -10.04 -29.61
C THR A 523 8.24 -10.88 -30.40
N VAL A 524 7.27 -10.25 -31.06
CA VAL A 524 6.33 -10.92 -31.98
C VAL A 524 7.08 -11.55 -33.14
N LEU A 525 8.00 -10.83 -33.78
CA LEU A 525 8.77 -11.37 -34.90
C LEU A 525 9.59 -12.60 -34.48
N GLN A 526 10.28 -12.54 -33.33
CA GLN A 526 11.03 -13.68 -32.80
C GLN A 526 10.12 -14.88 -32.49
N ALA A 527 8.93 -14.67 -31.94
CA ALA A 527 7.98 -15.75 -31.68
C ALA A 527 7.48 -16.38 -33.00
N ILE A 528 7.31 -15.59 -34.06
CA ILE A 528 6.95 -16.11 -35.40
C ILE A 528 8.09 -16.94 -35.98
N GLU A 529 9.33 -16.49 -35.84
CA GLU A 529 10.54 -17.19 -36.32
C GLU A 529 10.80 -18.49 -35.56
N ASP A 530 10.44 -18.55 -34.28
CA ASP A 530 10.51 -19.75 -33.45
C ASP A 530 9.37 -20.75 -33.76
N ALA A 531 8.34 -20.38 -34.53
CA ALA A 531 7.16 -21.22 -34.69
C ALA A 531 7.44 -22.56 -35.38
N SER A 532 7.19 -23.66 -34.66
CA SER A 532 7.40 -25.03 -35.13
C SER A 532 6.30 -25.95 -34.62
N PRO A 533 6.19 -27.20 -35.11
CA PRO A 533 5.25 -28.18 -34.57
C PRO A 533 5.40 -28.33 -33.05
N ALA A 534 4.27 -28.32 -32.36
CA ALA A 534 4.18 -28.34 -30.90
C ALA A 534 2.98 -29.20 -30.46
N THR A 535 2.91 -29.48 -29.17
CA THR A 535 1.70 -30.01 -28.53
C THR A 535 1.32 -29.16 -27.34
N ALA A 536 0.03 -29.04 -27.05
CA ALA A 536 -0.49 -28.25 -25.95
C ALA A 536 -1.42 -29.10 -25.09
N GLY A 537 -1.21 -29.08 -23.78
CA GLY A 537 -2.09 -29.70 -22.81
C GLY A 537 -2.64 -28.63 -21.86
N THR A 538 -3.91 -28.77 -21.46
CA THR A 538 -4.52 -27.89 -20.45
C THR A 538 -5.13 -28.72 -19.34
N TYR A 539 -5.01 -28.25 -18.11
CA TYR A 539 -5.61 -28.89 -16.94
C TYR A 539 -5.98 -27.86 -15.87
N THR A 540 -7.00 -28.17 -15.08
CA THR A 540 -7.48 -27.35 -13.97
C THR A 540 -7.26 -28.10 -12.67
N GLU A 541 -6.49 -27.52 -11.76
CA GLU A 541 -6.40 -27.98 -10.37
C GLU A 541 -7.16 -27.02 -9.46
N ASN A 542 -7.88 -27.57 -8.47
CA ASN A 542 -8.56 -26.76 -7.46
C ASN A 542 -7.75 -26.77 -6.18
N ILE A 543 -7.25 -25.59 -5.78
CA ILE A 543 -6.45 -25.43 -4.55
C ILE A 543 -7.21 -24.60 -3.53
N THR A 544 -6.78 -24.70 -2.27
CA THR A 544 -7.24 -23.80 -1.21
C THR A 544 -6.18 -22.74 -0.97
N VAL A 545 -6.59 -21.47 -1.02
CA VAL A 545 -5.74 -20.31 -0.71
C VAL A 545 -6.40 -19.46 0.37
N THR A 546 -5.62 -18.59 1.01
CA THR A 546 -6.12 -17.69 2.06
C THR A 546 -6.25 -16.26 1.53
N MET A 547 -7.48 -15.82 1.30
CA MET A 547 -7.86 -14.51 0.75
C MET A 547 -8.45 -13.56 1.80
N GLY A 548 -8.62 -12.29 1.41
CA GLY A 548 -9.47 -11.34 2.11
C GLY A 548 -10.92 -11.80 2.23
N GLU A 549 -11.60 -11.31 3.27
CA GLU A 549 -13.06 -11.22 3.22
C GLU A 549 -13.46 -10.27 2.09
N GLU A 550 -14.60 -10.53 1.44
CA GLU A 550 -15.28 -9.49 0.68
C GLU A 550 -15.46 -8.28 1.60
N ASN A 551 -15.07 -7.09 1.12
CA ASN A 551 -15.05 -5.85 1.90
C ASN A 551 -13.98 -5.80 3.02
N ALA A 552 -12.91 -6.60 2.99
CA ALA A 552 -11.81 -6.51 3.96
C ALA A 552 -11.24 -5.08 4.11
N PHE A 553 -11.16 -4.34 2.99
CA PHE A 553 -10.76 -2.93 2.99
C PHE A 553 -11.78 -2.02 3.70
N HIS A 554 -13.08 -2.22 3.45
CA HIS A 554 -14.14 -1.49 4.14
C HIS A 554 -14.07 -1.74 5.65
N ASN A 555 -13.94 -2.99 6.07
CA ASN A 555 -13.80 -3.39 7.47
C ASN A 555 -12.58 -2.74 8.14
N LEU A 556 -11.45 -2.65 7.43
CA LEU A 556 -10.27 -1.93 7.89
C LEU A 556 -10.56 -0.45 8.09
N MET A 557 -11.21 0.19 7.10
CA MET A 557 -11.58 1.59 7.16
C MET A 557 -12.56 1.90 8.31
N GLU A 558 -13.55 1.05 8.54
CA GLU A 558 -14.48 1.21 9.67
C GLU A 558 -13.75 1.20 11.02
N ILE A 559 -12.78 0.30 11.20
CA ILE A 559 -11.98 0.21 12.42
C ILE A 559 -11.10 1.44 12.60
N VAL A 560 -10.45 1.91 11.53
CA VAL A 560 -9.66 3.15 11.56
C VAL A 560 -10.55 4.33 11.95
N ILE A 561 -11.72 4.47 11.32
CA ILE A 561 -12.69 5.52 11.64
C ILE A 561 -13.21 5.39 13.08
N ALA A 562 -13.44 4.17 13.58
CA ALA A 562 -13.85 3.93 14.95
C ALA A 562 -12.75 4.33 15.95
N SER A 563 -11.48 4.01 15.67
CA SER A 563 -10.34 4.47 16.46
C SER A 563 -10.22 5.99 16.47
N LEU A 564 -10.42 6.65 15.33
CA LEU A 564 -10.41 8.12 15.23
C LEU A 564 -11.57 8.76 15.98
N ARG A 565 -12.78 8.18 15.90
CA ARG A 565 -13.94 8.63 16.68
C ARG A 565 -13.66 8.51 18.18
N LYS A 566 -13.13 7.35 18.63
CA LYS A 566 -12.72 7.17 20.03
C LYS A 566 -11.72 8.23 20.45
N ALA A 567 -10.66 8.45 19.67
CA ALA A 567 -9.65 9.47 19.95
C ALA A 567 -10.24 10.87 20.08
N LYS A 568 -11.12 11.28 19.16
CA LYS A 568 -11.78 12.59 19.18
C LYS A 568 -12.56 12.83 20.47
N TYR A 569 -13.33 11.85 20.94
CA TYR A 569 -14.16 11.99 22.14
C TYR A 569 -13.38 11.77 23.44
N SER A 570 -12.36 10.92 23.44
CA SER A 570 -11.60 10.60 24.64
C SER A 570 -10.47 11.58 24.94
N ILE A 571 -9.95 12.31 23.94
CA ILE A 571 -8.77 13.17 24.14
C ILE A 571 -9.03 14.29 25.16
N ALA A 572 -10.17 14.97 25.07
CA ALA A 572 -10.52 16.06 25.99
C ALA A 572 -10.67 15.55 27.43
N PHE A 573 -11.35 14.42 27.61
CA PHE A 573 -11.55 13.78 28.91
C PHE A 573 -10.22 13.32 29.53
N ILE A 574 -9.38 12.63 28.75
CA ILE A 574 -8.09 12.12 29.21
C ILE A 574 -7.13 13.26 29.53
N LEU A 575 -7.10 14.33 28.72
CA LEU A 575 -6.32 15.54 29.00
C LEU A 575 -6.79 16.23 30.28
N LEU A 576 -8.10 16.34 30.51
CA LEU A 576 -8.63 16.98 31.71
C LEU A 576 -8.26 16.18 32.97
N ILE A 577 -8.36 14.85 32.92
CA ILE A 577 -7.93 13.99 34.03
C ILE A 577 -6.42 14.08 34.24
N SER A 578 -5.61 14.09 33.18
CA SER A 578 -4.15 14.18 33.33
C SER A 578 -3.74 15.50 33.99
N ILE A 579 -4.40 16.62 33.64
CA ILE A 579 -4.20 17.92 34.30
C ILE A 579 -4.59 17.85 35.78
N LEU A 580 -5.75 17.27 36.11
CA LEU A 580 -6.23 17.16 37.50
C LEU A 580 -5.29 16.28 38.33
N VAL A 581 -4.97 15.08 37.86
CA VAL A 581 -4.07 14.14 38.56
C VAL A 581 -2.70 14.77 38.73
N SER A 582 -2.14 15.37 37.68
CA SER A 582 -0.87 16.09 37.77
C SER A 582 -0.92 17.20 38.81
N SER A 583 -1.99 18.00 38.84
CA SER A 583 -2.15 19.10 39.79
C SER A 583 -2.30 18.62 41.24
N PHE A 584 -3.07 17.55 41.48
CA PHE A 584 -3.23 16.96 42.82
C PHE A 584 -1.95 16.29 43.30
N SER A 585 -1.27 15.51 42.45
CA SER A 585 0.02 14.91 42.77
C SER A 585 1.05 15.96 43.13
N PHE A 586 1.09 17.06 42.36
CA PHE A 586 1.97 18.19 42.63
C PHE A 586 1.67 18.83 43.99
N ARG A 587 0.40 19.13 44.28
CA ARG A 587 -0.03 19.71 45.55
C ARG A 587 0.30 18.81 46.74
N TYR A 588 0.10 17.50 46.59
CA TYR A 588 0.41 16.52 47.63
C TYR A 588 1.91 16.47 47.93
N MET A 589 2.74 16.36 46.89
CA MET A 589 4.21 16.32 47.03
C MET A 589 4.74 17.55 47.75
N VAL A 590 4.24 18.73 47.39
CA VAL A 590 4.64 20.00 48.00
C VAL A 590 4.28 20.12 49.48
N LEU A 591 3.14 19.57 49.90
CA LEU A 591 2.64 19.71 51.26
C LEU A 591 3.27 18.70 52.22
N HIS A 592 3.86 17.62 51.70
CA HIS A 592 4.30 16.47 52.49
C HIS A 592 5.76 16.05 52.27
N LEU A 593 6.46 16.66 51.29
CA LEU A 593 7.92 16.57 51.10
C LEU A 593 8.55 17.93 51.40
#